data_AF-A0AA41S4C1-F1
#
_entry.id   AF-A0AA41S4C1-F1
#
_cell.length_a   1.000
_cell.length_b   1.000
_cell.length_c   1.000
_cell.angle_alpha   90.00
_cell.angle_beta   90.00
_cell.angle_gamma   90.00
#
_symmetry.space_group_name_H-M   'P 1'
#
loop_
_entity.id
_entity.type
_entity.pdbx_description
1 polymer ?
#
loop_
_entity_poly.entity_id
_entity_poly.type
_entity_poly.pdbx_seq_one_letter_code
_entity_poly.pdbx_strand_id
1 'polypeptide(L)'
;VYKLSIGAVCRLSWPSDRIIVQVLDDSTDPLIKDLVQIECQRWEKEGINIKYETRVNRNGYKAGALKEGLEHSYVDGCEFVAIFDADFQPEPDYLHRTIPYFINNPEIGLVQAQWEF
;
A
#
# COMPACT_ATOMS: atom_id res chain seq x y z
N VAL A 1 11.97 -10.04 3.48
CA VAL A 1 11.32 -9.38 2.33
C VAL A 1 10.35 -8.30 2.80
N TYR A 2 9.33 -8.62 3.62
CA TYR A 2 8.32 -7.64 4.07
C TYR A 2 8.86 -6.31 4.64
N LYS A 3 9.96 -6.33 5.43
CA LYS A 3 10.58 -5.09 5.95
C LYS A 3 11.09 -4.15 4.85
N LEU A 4 11.59 -4.73 3.75
CA LEU A 4 12.12 -3.96 2.63
C LEU A 4 10.97 -3.30 1.85
N SER A 5 9.93 -4.06 1.51
CA SER A 5 8.78 -3.56 0.76
C SER A 5 7.95 -2.56 1.56
N ILE A 6 7.60 -2.87 2.82
CA ILE A 6 6.93 -1.91 3.72
C ILE A 6 7.78 -0.65 3.89
N GLY A 7 9.08 -0.82 4.10
CA GLY A 7 9.97 0.33 4.22
C GLY A 7 10.03 1.18 2.95
N ALA A 8 10.01 0.58 1.77
CA ALA A 8 10.02 1.30 0.50
C ALA A 8 8.74 2.13 0.32
N VAL A 9 7.56 1.55 0.57
CA VAL A 9 6.29 2.30 0.47
C VAL A 9 6.17 3.39 1.54
N CYS A 10 6.66 3.16 2.76
CA CYS A 10 6.68 4.18 3.82
C CYS A 10 7.65 5.34 3.54
N ARG A 11 8.59 5.18 2.60
CA ARG A 11 9.56 6.20 2.19
C ARG A 11 9.20 6.88 0.87
N LEU A 12 8.02 6.62 0.32
CA LEU A 12 7.53 7.37 -0.83
C LEU A 12 7.54 8.87 -0.52
N SER A 13 8.13 9.64 -1.42
CA SER A 13 8.19 11.09 -1.35
C SER A 13 6.81 11.62 -1.75
N TRP A 14 5.99 11.88 -0.74
CA TRP A 14 4.67 12.49 -0.87
C TRP A 14 4.31 13.20 0.44
N PRO A 15 3.46 14.24 0.43
CA PRO A 15 3.00 14.87 1.67
C PRO A 15 2.38 13.84 2.61
N SER A 16 2.89 13.79 3.85
CA SER A 16 2.53 12.75 4.84
C SER A 16 1.06 12.81 5.27
N ASP A 17 0.43 13.98 5.14
CA ASP A 17 -1.00 14.22 5.36
C ASP A 17 -1.87 13.80 4.17
N ARG A 18 -1.27 13.38 3.05
CA ARG A 18 -1.95 13.01 1.79
C ARG A 18 -1.61 11.61 1.31
N ILE A 19 -1.05 10.77 2.17
CA ILE A 19 -0.75 9.37 1.88
C ILE A 19 -1.21 8.49 3.03
N ILE A 20 -1.78 7.34 2.66
CA ILE A 20 -2.11 6.26 3.58
C ILE A 20 -1.45 5.00 3.02
N VAL A 21 -0.67 4.32 3.83
CA VAL A 21 -0.08 3.03 3.49
C VAL A 21 -0.97 1.94 4.10
N GLN A 22 -1.52 1.05 3.27
CA GLN A 22 -2.31 -0.08 3.74
C GLN A 22 -1.55 -1.39 3.46
N VAL A 23 -1.27 -2.15 4.50
CA VAL A 23 -0.68 -3.49 4.41
C VAL A 23 -1.79 -4.51 4.61
N LEU A 24 -2.14 -5.19 3.52
CA LEU A 24 -3.18 -6.22 3.49
C LEU A 24 -2.52 -7.60 3.68
N ASP A 25 -2.59 -8.15 4.90
CA ASP A 25 -1.94 -9.42 5.23
C ASP A 25 -2.93 -10.60 5.26
N ASP A 26 -2.77 -11.46 4.26
CA ASP A 26 -3.51 -12.73 4.08
C ASP A 26 -2.75 -13.96 4.60
N SER A 27 -1.66 -13.74 5.36
CA SER A 27 -0.86 -14.81 5.95
C SER A 27 -1.67 -15.67 6.90
N THR A 28 -1.38 -16.96 6.90
CA THR A 28 -1.98 -17.95 7.83
C THR A 28 -1.03 -18.35 8.95
N ASP A 29 0.25 -17.98 8.84
CA ASP A 29 1.26 -18.21 9.86
C ASP A 29 1.21 -17.10 10.91
N PRO A 30 0.87 -17.40 12.18
CA PRO A 30 0.79 -16.41 13.24
C PRO A 30 2.10 -15.65 13.48
N LEU A 31 3.26 -16.32 13.33
CA LEU A 31 4.55 -15.68 13.54
C LEU A 31 4.81 -14.62 12.46
N ILE A 32 4.41 -14.89 11.22
CA ILE A 32 4.55 -13.92 10.13
C ILE A 32 3.64 -12.72 10.37
N LYS A 33 2.38 -12.95 10.76
CA LYS A 33 1.43 -11.87 11.09
C LYS A 33 1.96 -10.96 12.19
N ASP A 34 2.48 -11.54 13.27
CA ASP A 34 3.07 -10.77 14.37
C ASP A 34 4.27 -9.93 13.90
N LEU A 35 5.14 -10.52 13.08
CA LEU A 35 6.33 -9.85 12.54
C LEU A 35 5.98 -8.68 11.61
N VAL A 36 4.94 -8.82 10.78
CA VAL A 36 4.45 -7.76 9.88
C VAL A 36 3.77 -6.66 10.69
N GLN A 37 2.94 -7.02 11.67
CA GLN A 37 2.27 -6.07 12.56
C GLN A 37 3.29 -5.22 13.35
N ILE A 38 4.33 -5.85 13.90
CA ILE A 38 5.41 -5.14 14.62
C ILE A 38 6.10 -4.10 13.72
N GLU A 39 6.36 -4.45 12.46
CA GLU A 39 6.99 -3.53 11.51
C GLU A 39 6.05 -2.36 11.17
N CYS A 40 4.76 -2.60 10.97
CA CYS A 40 3.79 -1.54 10.75
C CYS A 40 3.70 -0.60 11.96
N GLN A 41 3.67 -1.14 13.18
CA GLN A 41 3.68 -0.36 14.42
C GLN A 41 4.97 0.47 14.58
N ARG A 42 6.11 -0.01 14.08
CA ARG A 42 7.36 0.76 14.07
C ARG A 42 7.21 2.01 13.22
N TRP A 43 6.71 1.88 11.99
CA TRP A 43 6.48 3.01 11.09
C TRP A 43 5.39 3.97 11.58
N GLU A 44 4.34 3.44 12.19
CA GLU A 44 3.29 4.26 12.82
C GLU A 44 3.86 5.15 13.93
N LYS A 45 4.77 4.62 14.77
CA LYS A 45 5.48 5.40 15.81
C LYS A 45 6.42 6.46 15.23
N GLU A 46 6.89 6.28 14.00
CA GLU A 46 7.68 7.27 13.27
C GLU A 46 6.80 8.35 12.60
N GLY A 47 5.47 8.26 12.76
CA GLY A 47 4.51 9.26 12.26
C GLY A 47 3.98 8.96 10.86
N ILE A 48 4.26 7.78 10.31
CA ILE A 48 3.70 7.36 9.01
C ILE A 48 2.26 6.91 9.21
N ASN A 49 1.35 7.37 8.35
CA ASN A 49 -0.03 6.91 8.33
C ASN A 49 -0.11 5.53 7.65
N ILE A 50 0.23 4.48 8.41
CA ILE A 50 0.18 3.09 7.98
C ILE A 50 -0.93 2.33 8.71
N LYS A 51 -1.61 1.43 8.00
CA LYS A 51 -2.67 0.55 8.50
C LYS A 51 -2.33 -0.89 8.17
N TYR A 52 -2.43 -1.76 9.16
CA TYR A 52 -2.24 -3.19 9.03
C TYR A 52 -3.60 -3.86 9.13
N GLU A 53 -4.02 -4.50 8.05
CA GLU A 53 -5.33 -5.15 7.95
C GLU A 53 -5.17 -6.64 7.69
N THR A 54 -6.04 -7.42 8.33
CA THR A 54 -6.13 -8.87 8.11
C THR A 54 -7.59 -9.24 7.98
N ARG A 55 -7.87 -10.33 7.28
CA ARG A 55 -9.24 -10.84 7.12
C ARG A 55 -9.39 -12.28 7.55
N VAL A 56 -10.63 -12.64 7.87
CA VAL A 56 -10.99 -13.99 8.33
C VAL A 56 -11.20 -14.94 7.14
N ASN A 57 -11.67 -14.42 6.00
CA ASN A 57 -12.04 -15.21 4.84
C ASN A 57 -11.20 -14.81 3.61
N ARG A 58 -10.50 -15.77 3.01
CA ARG A 58 -9.61 -15.54 1.85
C ARG A 58 -10.33 -15.64 0.49
N ASN A 59 -11.65 -15.46 0.49
CA ASN A 59 -12.44 -15.42 -0.74
C ASN A 59 -11.92 -14.35 -1.70
N GLY A 60 -11.83 -14.69 -2.99
CA GLY A 60 -11.35 -13.77 -4.02
C GLY A 60 -9.85 -13.49 -4.02
N TYR A 61 -9.06 -14.15 -3.16
CA TYR A 61 -7.60 -14.00 -3.10
C TYR A 61 -7.17 -12.52 -3.09
N LYS A 62 -6.18 -12.13 -3.91
CA LYS A 62 -5.69 -10.75 -4.02
C LYS A 62 -6.81 -9.74 -4.33
N ALA A 63 -7.71 -10.07 -5.25
CA ALA A 63 -8.81 -9.17 -5.61
C ALA A 63 -9.80 -8.97 -4.44
N GLY A 64 -10.05 -10.02 -3.67
CA GLY A 64 -10.87 -9.93 -2.46
C GLY A 64 -10.22 -9.08 -1.37
N ALA A 65 -8.91 -9.27 -1.14
CA ALA A 65 -8.16 -8.49 -0.16
C ALA A 65 -8.17 -7.00 -0.52
N LEU A 66 -7.93 -6.67 -1.80
CA LEU A 66 -8.00 -5.29 -2.29
C LEU A 66 -9.40 -4.70 -2.15
N LYS A 67 -10.44 -5.47 -2.46
CA LYS A 67 -11.83 -5.02 -2.31
C LYS A 67 -12.14 -4.66 -0.85
N GLU A 68 -11.84 -5.56 0.10
CA GLU A 68 -12.06 -5.33 1.53
C GLU A 68 -11.21 -4.13 2.02
N GLY A 69 -9.97 -4.01 1.54
CA GLY A 69 -9.10 -2.87 1.82
C GLY A 69 -9.70 -1.51 1.44
N LEU A 70 -10.46 -1.47 0.35
CA LEU A 70 -11.16 -0.26 -0.12
C LEU A 70 -12.50 0.01 0.59
N GLU A 71 -12.99 -0.90 1.43
CA GLU A 71 -14.23 -0.71 2.22
C GLU A 71 -13.96 0.01 3.56
N HIS A 72 -12.71 0.27 3.91
CA HIS A 72 -12.34 0.97 5.14
C HIS A 72 -12.57 2.49 5.03
N SER A 73 -13.27 3.07 6.00
CA SER A 73 -13.62 4.50 5.99
C SER A 73 -12.43 5.45 5.98
N TYR A 74 -11.25 5.01 6.43
CA TYR A 74 -10.05 5.85 6.40
C TYR A 74 -9.49 6.05 4.99
N VAL A 75 -9.88 5.24 3.99
CA VAL A 75 -9.49 5.44 2.58
C VAL A 75 -10.54 6.15 1.73
N ASP A 76 -11.71 6.49 2.29
CA ASP A 76 -12.82 7.13 1.54
C ASP A 76 -12.41 8.46 0.89
N GLY A 77 -11.42 9.16 1.46
CA GLY A 77 -10.87 10.41 0.93
C GLY A 77 -9.73 10.25 -0.09
N CYS A 78 -9.32 9.02 -0.40
CA CYS A 78 -8.24 8.76 -1.34
C CYS A 78 -8.75 8.82 -2.78
N GLU A 79 -8.25 9.78 -3.57
CA GLU A 79 -8.59 9.91 -5.00
C GLU A 79 -7.89 8.87 -5.88
N PHE A 80 -6.73 8.37 -5.43
CA PHE A 80 -5.89 7.45 -6.18
C PHE A 80 -5.50 6.24 -5.33
N VAL A 81 -5.30 5.11 -6.00
CA VAL A 81 -4.83 3.86 -5.37
C VAL A 81 -3.60 3.37 -6.13
N ALA A 82 -2.49 3.19 -5.40
CA ALA A 82 -1.29 2.54 -5.91
C ALA A 82 -1.18 1.14 -5.28
N ILE A 83 -1.01 0.12 -6.12
CA ILE A 83 -0.97 -1.28 -5.68
C ILE A 83 0.44 -1.82 -5.93
N PHE A 84 1.08 -2.32 -4.87
CA PHE A 84 2.39 -2.97 -4.91
C PHE A 84 2.25 -4.40 -4.40
N ASP A 85 2.87 -5.35 -5.10
CA ASP A 85 3.02 -6.70 -4.54
C ASP A 85 4.01 -6.69 -3.37
N ALA A 86 3.89 -7.68 -2.47
CA ALA A 86 4.64 -7.70 -1.21
C ALA A 86 6.17 -7.82 -1.36
N ASP A 87 6.65 -8.13 -2.56
CA ASP A 87 8.03 -8.22 -2.97
C ASP A 87 8.54 -6.98 -3.74
N PHE A 88 7.68 -6.01 -4.05
CA PHE A 88 8.06 -4.78 -4.75
C PHE A 88 8.62 -3.73 -3.78
N GLN A 89 9.60 -2.97 -4.29
CA GLN A 89 10.23 -1.85 -3.59
C GLN A 89 10.19 -0.63 -4.52
N PRO A 90 9.11 0.17 -4.49
CA PRO A 90 9.03 1.33 -5.36
C PRO A 90 10.12 2.36 -5.02
N GLU A 91 10.63 3.04 -6.04
CA GLU A 91 11.49 4.20 -5.86
C GLU A 91 10.74 5.33 -5.13
N PRO A 92 11.43 6.14 -4.31
CA PRO A 92 10.78 7.18 -3.51
C PRO A 92 9.96 8.18 -4.35
N ASP A 93 10.33 8.43 -5.59
CA ASP A 93 9.67 9.39 -6.48
C ASP A 93 8.51 8.78 -7.29
N TYR A 94 8.13 7.52 -7.06
CA TYR A 94 7.13 6.79 -7.84
C TYR A 94 5.81 7.56 -7.99
N LEU A 95 5.26 8.11 -6.90
CA LEU A 95 4.00 8.87 -6.94
C LEU A 95 4.13 10.18 -7.71
N HIS A 96 5.25 10.88 -7.56
CA HIS A 96 5.56 12.08 -8.34
C HIS A 96 5.66 11.79 -9.84
N ARG A 97 6.11 10.59 -10.22
CA ARG A 97 6.21 10.18 -11.63
C ARG A 97 4.89 9.70 -12.21
N THR A 98 3.99 9.16 -11.40
CA THR A 98 2.75 8.49 -11.87
C THR A 98 1.50 9.34 -11.76
N ILE A 99 1.31 10.07 -10.66
CA ILE A 99 0.11 10.89 -10.42
C ILE A 99 -0.13 11.97 -11.49
N PRO A 100 0.90 12.69 -12.02
CA PRO A 100 0.66 13.74 -13.01
C PRO A 100 -0.04 13.29 -14.30
N TYR A 101 0.06 12.01 -14.67
CA TYR A 101 -0.65 11.50 -15.85
C TYR A 101 -2.18 11.60 -15.69
N PHE A 102 -2.71 11.31 -14.50
CA PHE A 102 -4.14 11.45 -14.21
C PHE A 102 -4.60 12.91 -14.19
N ILE A 103 -3.78 13.81 -13.65
CA ILE A 103 -4.11 15.24 -13.54
C ILE A 103 -4.13 15.91 -14.92
N ASN A 104 -3.22 15.53 -15.80
CA ASN A 104 -3.08 16.13 -17.12
C ASN A 104 -4.08 15.57 -18.15
N ASN A 105 -4.69 14.40 -17.88
CA ASN A 105 -5.68 13.80 -18.77
C ASN A 105 -6.77 13.06 -17.96
N PRO A 106 -7.98 13.62 -17.85
CA PRO A 106 -9.07 13.01 -17.07
C PRO A 106 -9.64 11.73 -17.71
N GLU A 107 -9.27 11.39 -18.95
CA GLU A 107 -9.67 10.13 -19.60
C GLU A 107 -8.80 8.93 -19.17
N ILE A 108 -7.69 9.16 -18.46
CA ILE A 108 -6.80 8.09 -17.99
C ILE A 108 -7.38 7.45 -16.73
N GLY A 109 -7.69 6.15 -16.81
CA GLY A 109 -8.15 5.35 -15.67
C GLY A 109 -7.05 4.49 -15.00
N LEU A 110 -5.89 4.32 -15.63
CA LEU A 110 -4.79 3.49 -15.11
C LEU A 110 -3.43 3.95 -15.63
N VAL A 111 -2.43 3.95 -14.76
CA VAL A 111 -1.01 4.13 -15.09
C VAL A 111 -0.27 2.87 -14.62
N GLN A 112 0.42 2.19 -15.54
CA GLN A 112 1.21 1.00 -15.25
C GLN A 112 2.69 1.33 -15.40
N ALA A 113 3.48 1.12 -14.34
CA ALA A 113 4.93 1.21 -14.41
C ALA A 113 5.53 -0.08 -14.99
N GLN A 114 6.70 0.06 -15.61
CA GLN A 114 7.51 -1.07 -16.06
C GLN A 114 7.99 -1.89 -14.86
N TRP A 115 8.08 -3.22 -15.05
CA TRP A 115 8.67 -4.12 -14.07
C TRP A 115 10.19 -4.14 -14.25
N GLU A 116 10.92 -3.87 -13.16
CA GLU A 116 12.36 -4.03 -13.08
C GLU A 116 12.66 -5.11 -12.01
N PHE A 117 13.57 -6.03 -12.32
CA PHE A 117 13.90 -7.21 -11.51
C PHE A 117 15.27 -7.06 -10.84
#